data_AF-C0QM74-F1
#
_entry.id   AF-C0QM74-F1
#
_cell.length_a   1.000
_cell.length_b   1.000
_cell.length_c   1.000
_cell.angle_alpha   90.00
_cell.angle_beta   90.00
_cell.angle_gamma   90.00
#
_symmetry.space_group_name_H-M   'P 1'
#
loop_
_entity.id
_entity.type
_entity.pdbx_description
1 polymer ?
#
loop_
_entity_poly.entity_id
_entity_poly.type
_entity_poly.pdbx_seq_one_letter_code
_entity_poly.pdbx_strand_id
1 'polypeptide(L)'
;MLDNFDHIKAYWVMIGEKLAQVALSYGADDLDGTIIEERITHTAGARSAKGLSREEMERMIRSAGFVPVERDSFYRPVNEGPTIP
;
A
#
# COMPACT_ATOMS: atom_id res chain seq x y z
N MET A 1 1.60 -6.40 -24.85
CA MET A 1 0.76 -6.74 -23.69
C MET A 1 1.58 -7.60 -22.76
N LEU A 2 1.36 -7.52 -21.45
CA LEU A 2 2.02 -8.34 -20.43
C LEU A 2 1.06 -9.45 -19.99
N ASP A 3 0.65 -10.31 -20.92
CA ASP A 3 -0.35 -11.37 -20.70
C ASP A 3 0.15 -12.54 -19.84
N ASN A 4 1.43 -12.54 -19.48
CA ASN A 4 2.11 -13.54 -18.67
C ASN A 4 2.56 -13.01 -17.29
N PHE A 5 2.10 -11.83 -16.89
CA PHE A 5 2.35 -11.26 -15.57
C PHE A 5 1.01 -11.04 -14.85
N ASP A 6 0.84 -11.67 -13.70
CA ASP A 6 -0.42 -11.61 -12.95
C ASP A 6 -0.66 -10.24 -12.30
N HIS A 7 0.41 -9.52 -11.94
CA HIS A 7 0.34 -8.30 -11.12
C HIS A 7 1.18 -7.17 -11.69
N ILE A 8 0.66 -5.94 -11.58
CA ILE A 8 1.36 -4.71 -11.97
C ILE A 8 1.48 -3.81 -10.75
N LYS A 9 2.73 -3.46 -10.43
CA LYS A 9 3.07 -2.65 -9.26
C LYS A 9 3.03 -1.15 -9.55
N ALA A 10 2.32 -0.41 -8.71
CA ALA A 10 2.37 1.05 -8.61
C ALA A 10 3.23 1.45 -7.38
N TYR A 11 4.50 1.78 -7.61
CA TYR A 11 5.43 2.16 -6.53
C TYR A 11 5.34 3.66 -6.21
N TRP A 12 4.56 4.01 -5.18
CA TRP A 12 4.15 5.39 -4.90
C TRP A 12 5.33 6.32 -4.56
N VAL A 13 6.41 5.78 -3.99
CA VAL A 13 7.61 6.57 -3.63
C VAL A 13 8.27 7.19 -4.88
N MET A 14 8.17 6.51 -6.03
CA MET A 14 8.74 6.97 -7.29
C MET A 14 7.76 7.83 -8.10
N ILE A 15 6.50 7.40 -8.18
CA ILE A 15 5.51 8.03 -9.09
C ILE A 15 4.62 9.06 -8.39
N GLY A 16 4.66 9.12 -7.05
CA GLY A 16 3.79 9.94 -6.22
C GLY A 16 2.41 9.33 -5.99
N GLU A 17 1.78 9.68 -4.87
CA GLU A 17 0.48 9.14 -4.42
C GLU A 17 -0.64 9.29 -5.46
N LYS A 18 -0.77 10.48 -6.06
CA LYS A 18 -1.84 10.76 -7.02
C LYS A 18 -1.74 9.89 -8.26
N LEU A 19 -0.53 9.72 -8.80
CA LEU A 19 -0.33 8.88 -9.98
C LEU A 19 -0.48 7.40 -9.63
N ALA A 20 -0.06 7.00 -8.44
CA ALA A 20 -0.28 5.63 -7.96
C ALA A 20 -1.78 5.30 -7.83
N GLN A 21 -2.61 6.23 -7.35
CA GLN A 21 -4.08 6.07 -7.34
C GLN A 21 -4.65 5.90 -8.75
N VAL A 22 -4.21 6.74 -9.69
CA VAL A 22 -4.67 6.64 -11.08
C VAL A 22 -4.25 5.29 -11.66
N ALA A 23 -3.03 4.82 -11.41
CA ALA A 23 -2.53 3.55 -11.94
C ALA A 23 -3.43 2.35 -11.58
N LEU A 24 -4.10 2.36 -10.42
CA LEU A 24 -5.06 1.33 -10.03
C LEU A 24 -6.23 1.19 -11.03
N SER A 25 -6.62 2.30 -11.67
CA SER A 25 -7.67 2.29 -12.70
C SER A 25 -7.18 1.86 -14.09
N TYR A 26 -5.87 1.67 -14.27
CA TYR A 26 -5.23 1.39 -15.56
C TYR A 26 -4.40 0.11 -15.56
N GLY A 27 -4.74 -0.84 -14.67
CA GLY A 27 -4.21 -2.20 -14.66
C GLY A 27 -3.22 -2.52 -13.52
N ALA A 28 -2.84 -1.55 -12.70
CA ALA A 28 -2.12 -1.85 -11.46
C ALA A 28 -3.07 -2.42 -10.41
N ASP A 29 -2.64 -3.45 -9.71
CA ASP A 29 -3.36 -4.05 -8.58
C ASP A 29 -2.51 -4.07 -7.29
N ASP A 30 -1.22 -3.74 -7.40
CA ASP A 30 -0.26 -3.78 -6.30
C ASP A 30 0.28 -2.38 -5.99
N LEU A 31 -0.29 -1.73 -4.99
CA LEU A 31 0.21 -0.45 -4.48
C LEU A 31 1.31 -0.70 -3.45
N ASP A 32 2.52 -0.21 -3.71
CA ASP A 32 3.71 -0.55 -2.92
C ASP A 32 4.56 0.68 -2.54
N GLY A 33 5.28 0.59 -1.43
CA GLY A 33 6.20 1.60 -0.91
C GLY A 33 6.50 1.44 0.58
N THR A 34 7.26 2.38 1.13
CA THR A 34 7.66 2.34 2.55
C THR A 34 6.48 2.66 3.45
N ILE A 35 6.01 1.67 4.21
CA ILE A 35 5.02 1.88 5.27
C ILE A 35 5.75 2.27 6.56
N ILE A 36 5.28 3.32 7.24
CA ILE A 36 5.73 3.66 8.59
C ILE A 36 4.65 3.19 9.56
N GLU A 37 4.94 2.13 10.33
CA GLU A 37 4.11 1.76 11.48
C GLU A 37 4.40 2.75 12.62
N GLU A 38 3.41 3.56 13.02
CA GLU A 38 3.51 4.41 14.21
C GLU A 38 3.49 3.59 15.50
N ARG A 39 4.45 2.68 15.68
CA ARG A 39 4.73 2.08 17.00
C ARG A 39 5.81 2.91 17.66
N ILE A 40 5.38 3.89 18.47
CA ILE A 40 6.18 4.61 19.46
C ILE A 40 7.18 5.62 18.85
N THR A 41 6.77 6.88 18.65
CA THR A 41 7.65 8.02 19.00
C THR A 41 6.91 9.35 19.04
N HIS A 42 6.46 9.71 20.25
CA HIS A 42 6.16 11.09 20.64
C HIS A 42 7.43 11.97 20.79
N THR A 43 8.60 11.50 20.34
CA THR A 43 9.89 12.10 20.68
C THR A 43 10.94 11.93 19.58
N ALA A 44 10.79 12.60 18.45
CA ALA A 44 11.94 13.01 17.63
C ALA A 44 11.46 14.01 16.59
N GLY A 45 11.88 15.27 16.72
CA GLY A 45 11.65 16.32 15.73
C GLY A 45 12.39 16.07 14.40
N ALA A 46 12.15 14.93 13.76
CA ALA A 46 12.69 14.59 12.47
C ALA A 46 11.79 15.18 11.37
N ARG A 47 12.22 16.33 10.83
CA ARG A 47 11.68 16.90 9.59
C ARG A 47 12.08 16.02 8.38
N SER A 48 11.55 14.80 8.27
CA SER A 48 11.46 14.01 7.01
C SER A 48 10.95 12.57 7.26
N ALA A 49 9.73 12.37 7.73
CA ALA A 49 9.10 11.05 7.60
C ALA A 49 8.42 10.96 6.21
N LYS A 50 9.14 10.45 5.20
CA LYS A 50 8.61 10.21 3.84
C LYS A 50 8.04 8.78 3.71
N GLY A 51 7.10 8.41 4.55
CA GLY A 51 6.41 7.12 4.43
C GLY A 51 4.93 7.30 4.67
N LEU A 52 4.12 6.45 4.06
CA LEU A 52 2.68 6.41 4.31
C LEU A 52 2.40 5.49 5.49
N SER A 53 1.46 5.85 6.34
CA SER A 53 0.90 4.90 7.29
C SER A 53 0.10 3.82 6.54
N ARG A 54 -0.14 2.69 7.21
CA ARG A 54 -1.04 1.64 6.68
C ARG A 54 -2.42 2.21 6.36
N GLU A 55 -2.96 3.00 7.28
CA GLU A 55 -4.28 3.62 7.17
C GLU A 55 -4.35 4.64 6.02
N GLU A 56 -3.27 5.37 5.76
CA GLU A 56 -3.17 6.28 4.62
C GLU A 56 -3.15 5.52 3.29
N MET A 57 -2.38 4.42 3.22
CA MET A 57 -2.35 3.55 2.05
C MET A 57 -3.73 2.91 1.79
N GLU A 58 -4.41 2.42 2.83
CA GLU A 58 -5.76 1.91 2.70
C GLU A 58 -6.75 2.98 2.22
N ARG A 59 -6.68 4.19 2.80
CA ARG A 59 -7.54 5.31 2.39
C ARG A 59 -7.32 5.68 0.93
N MET A 60 -6.06 5.66 0.49
CA MET A 60 -5.67 5.90 -0.89
C MET A 60 -6.32 4.89 -1.85
N ILE A 61 -6.26 3.60 -1.53
CA ILE A 61 -6.89 2.53 -2.32
C ILE A 61 -8.42 2.68 -2.34
N ARG A 62 -9.04 2.90 -1.17
CA ARG A 62 -10.50 3.08 -1.04
C ARG A 62 -11.00 4.31 -1.80
N SER A 63 -10.24 5.41 -1.77
CA SER A 63 -10.59 6.65 -2.49
C SER A 63 -10.52 6.49 -4.01
N ALA A 64 -9.71 5.55 -4.51
CA ALA A 64 -9.69 5.16 -5.91
C ALA A 64 -10.82 4.17 -6.29
N GLY A 65 -11.66 3.76 -5.32
CA GLY A 65 -12.81 2.87 -5.54
C GLY A 65 -12.51 1.37 -5.42
N PHE A 66 -11.35 1.01 -4.86
CA PHE A 66 -10.92 -0.38 -4.71
C PHE A 66 -10.93 -0.85 -3.25
N VAL A 67 -10.84 -2.16 -3.03
CA VAL A 67 -10.76 -2.77 -1.71
C VAL A 67 -9.29 -3.06 -1.37
N PRO A 68 -8.71 -2.46 -0.32
CA PRO A 68 -7.35 -2.76 0.08
C PRO A 68 -7.25 -4.17 0.68
N VAL A 69 -6.19 -4.88 0.29
CA VAL A 69 -5.85 -6.20 0.81
C VAL A 69 -4.37 -6.22 1.12
N GLU A 70 -4.01 -6.50 2.37
CA GLU A 70 -2.62 -6.79 2.72
C GLU A 70 -2.23 -8.17 2.19
N ARG A 71 -1.04 -8.28 1.62
CA ARG A 71 -0.57 -9.51 0.97
C ARG A 71 0.78 -9.97 1.50
N ASP A 72 1.00 -11.28 1.44
CA ASP A 72 2.33 -11.86 1.59
C ASP A 72 3.17 -11.71 0.30
N SER A 73 4.39 -12.24 0.32
CA SER A 73 5.29 -12.24 -0.85
C SER A 73 4.77 -13.07 -2.03
N PHE A 74 3.74 -13.90 -1.82
CA PHE A 74 3.10 -14.75 -2.84
C PHE A 74 1.73 -14.21 -3.26
N TYR A 75 1.43 -12.93 -2.96
CA TYR A 75 0.15 -12.27 -3.29
C TYR A 75 -1.09 -12.92 -2.67
N ARG A 76 -0.92 -13.62 -1.55
CA ARG A 76 -2.04 -14.19 -0.79
C ARG A 76 -2.47 -13.17 0.26
N PRO A 77 -3.78 -12.98 0.49
CA PRO A 77 -4.26 -12.14 1.59
C PRO A 77 -3.64 -12.59 2.91
N VAL A 78 -3.07 -11.64 3.64
CA VAL A 78 -2.73 -11.85 5.05
C VAL A 78 -4.04 -11.78 5.81
N ASN A 79 -4.66 -12.93 6.05
CA ASN A 79 -5.72 -12.99 7.05
C ASN A 79 -5.10 -12.51 8.36
N GLU A 80 -5.69 -11.51 9.01
CA GLU A 80 -5.38 -11.23 10.41
C GLU A 80 -5.40 -12.58 11.15
N GLY A 81 -4.32 -12.88 11.87
CA GLY A 81 -4.10 -14.18 12.50
C GLY A 81 -5.27 -14.62 13.38
N PRO A 82 -5.27 -15.88 13.86
CA PRO A 82 -6.43 -16.48 14.49
C PRO A 82 -6.99 -15.56 15.58
N THR A 83 -8.30 -15.33 15.57
CA THR A 83 -9.01 -14.84 16.75
C THR A 83 -8.75 -15.88 17.85
N ILE A 84 -7.82 -15.59 18.75
CA ILE A 84 -7.61 -16.43 19.92
C ILE A 84 -8.85 -16.20 20.80
N PRO A 85 -9.62 -17.25 21.13
CA PRO A 85 -10.80 -17.12 22.00
C PRO A 85 -10.43 -16.69 23.42
#